data_AF-A0A1C4VBY6-F1
#
_entry.id   AF-A0A1C4VBY6-F1
#
_cell.length_a   1.000
_cell.length_b   1.000
_cell.length_c   1.000
_cell.angle_alpha   90.00
_cell.angle_beta   90.00
_cell.angle_gamma   90.00
#
_symmetry.space_group_name_H-M   'P 1'
#
loop_
_entity.id
_entity.type
_entity.pdbx_description
1 polymer ?
#
loop_
_entity_poly.entity_id
_entity_poly.type
_entity_poly.pdbx_seq_one_letter_code
_entity_poly.pdbx_strand_id
1 'polypeptide(L)'
;MIPEDNQPAGWLRDYGGIEADIRRMREFADRLQDEVSRNYAPHLSYIADDMRAPIPNPADAFVELVQFLQAHHETQKATVTMVWDLAPATGRLAGAAGHIAAAYGDSDAFSSARIGDVEQALAAPPVATARPAPPLADPTATEPGRVVLP
;
A
#
# COMPACT_ATOMS: atom_id res chain seq x y z
N MET A 1 8.54 -29.30 -23.49
CA MET A 1 9.45 -28.23 -23.03
C MET A 1 8.55 -27.03 -22.75
N ILE A 2 8.29 -26.74 -21.47
CA ILE A 2 7.48 -25.58 -21.06
C ILE A 2 8.49 -24.44 -20.85
N PRO A 3 8.27 -23.22 -21.38
CA PRO A 3 9.20 -22.12 -21.17
C PRO A 3 9.38 -21.83 -19.67
N GLU A 4 10.61 -21.53 -19.26
CA GLU A 4 11.04 -21.25 -17.87
C GLU A 4 10.54 -19.89 -17.33
N ASP A 5 9.41 -19.37 -17.84
CA ASP A 5 8.90 -18.02 -17.58
C ASP A 5 8.21 -17.85 -16.22
N ASN A 6 8.49 -18.71 -15.24
CA ASN A 6 8.01 -18.54 -13.86
C ASN A 6 8.86 -17.54 -13.05
N GLN A 7 9.61 -16.68 -13.74
CA GLN A 7 10.37 -15.62 -13.09
C GLN A 7 9.42 -14.44 -12.83
N PRO A 8 9.41 -13.89 -11.60
CA PRO A 8 8.68 -12.66 -11.34
C PRO A 8 9.15 -11.59 -12.33
N ALA A 9 8.21 -10.82 -12.87
CA ALA A 9 8.47 -9.79 -13.87
C ALA A 9 9.70 -8.96 -13.46
N GLY A 10 10.59 -8.65 -14.40
CA GLY A 10 11.93 -8.11 -14.10
C GLY A 10 11.94 -6.87 -13.21
N TRP A 11 10.85 -6.10 -13.21
CA TRP A 11 10.65 -4.94 -12.34
C TRP A 11 10.42 -5.28 -10.86
N LEU A 12 10.04 -6.52 -10.52
CA LEU A 12 9.79 -6.99 -9.16
C LEU A 12 11.07 -7.43 -8.43
N ARG A 13 12.17 -7.68 -9.16
CA ARG A 13 13.43 -8.19 -8.58
C ARG A 13 14.16 -7.19 -7.67
N ASP A 14 13.94 -5.90 -7.91
CA ASP A 14 14.61 -4.82 -7.18
C ASP A 14 13.79 -4.26 -6.01
N TYR A 15 12.55 -4.74 -5.82
CA TYR A 15 11.73 -4.38 -4.66
C TYR A 15 12.19 -5.20 -3.44
N GLY A 16 13.28 -4.76 -2.81
CA GLY A 16 13.62 -5.15 -1.43
C GLY A 16 12.44 -4.85 -0.48
N GLY A 17 12.38 -5.61 0.62
CA GLY A 17 11.26 -5.63 1.57
C GLY A 17 10.59 -4.27 1.78
N ILE A 18 9.26 -4.24 1.58
CA ILE A 18 8.40 -3.06 1.73
C ILE A 18 8.26 -2.76 3.23
N GLU A 19 9.37 -2.43 3.88
CA GLU A 19 9.39 -1.95 5.25
C GLU A 19 9.10 -0.44 5.18
N ALA A 20 7.81 -0.13 5.11
CA ALA A 20 7.16 1.18 5.27
C ALA A 20 7.66 2.38 4.44
N ASP A 21 8.21 2.19 3.23
CA ASP A 21 8.37 3.32 2.29
C ASP A 21 7.03 3.58 1.58
N ILE A 22 6.20 4.46 2.16
CA ILE A 22 4.87 4.86 1.67
C ILE A 22 4.95 5.39 0.22
N ARG A 23 6.04 6.09 -0.12
CA ARG A 23 6.29 6.59 -1.48
C ARG A 23 6.50 5.44 -2.45
N ARG A 24 7.30 4.43 -2.07
CA ARG A 24 7.47 3.22 -2.90
C ARG A 24 6.18 2.43 -3.09
N MET A 25 5.31 2.39 -2.09
CA MET A 25 4.01 1.72 -2.21
C MET A 25 3.08 2.44 -3.20
N ARG A 26 3.11 3.77 -3.22
CA ARG A 26 2.40 4.56 -4.23
C ARG A 26 2.97 4.36 -5.63
N GLU A 27 4.30 4.47 -5.77
CA GLU A 27 4.98 4.21 -7.04
C GLU A 27 4.73 2.78 -7.55
N PHE A 28 4.67 1.80 -6.66
CA PHE A 28 4.29 0.43 -6.99
C PHE A 28 2.86 0.35 -7.54
N ALA A 29 1.90 0.97 -6.86
CA ALA A 29 0.50 0.98 -7.28
C ALA A 29 0.33 1.62 -8.68
N ASP A 30 0.98 2.76 -8.90
CA ASP A 30 0.92 3.49 -10.16
C ASP A 30 1.54 2.70 -11.30
N ARG A 31 2.73 2.12 -11.09
CA ARG A 31 3.40 1.26 -12.09
C ARG A 31 2.59 0.03 -12.42
N LEU A 32 1.99 -0.60 -11.42
CA LEU A 32 1.18 -1.79 -11.60
C LEU A 32 -0.09 -1.48 -12.42
N GLN A 33 -0.72 -0.34 -12.16
CA GLN A 33 -1.87 0.12 -12.93
C GLN A 33 -1.48 0.51 -14.37
N ASP A 34 -0.33 1.15 -14.55
CA ASP A 34 0.20 1.48 -15.88
C ASP A 34 0.52 0.21 -16.69
N GLU A 35 1.15 -0.80 -16.07
CA GLU A 35 1.44 -2.08 -16.73
C GLU A 35 0.17 -2.77 -17.21
N VAL A 36 -0.85 -2.83 -16.35
CA VAL A 36 -2.14 -3.45 -16.72
C VAL A 36 -2.84 -2.68 -17.84
N SER A 37 -2.87 -1.35 -17.76
CA SER A 37 -3.61 -0.54 -18.72
C SER A 37 -2.91 -0.39 -20.07
N ARG A 38 -1.58 -0.30 -20.09
CA ARG A 38 -0.79 -0.03 -21.30
C ARG A 38 -0.30 -1.29 -21.99
N ASN A 39 0.02 -2.34 -21.23
CA ASN A 39 0.59 -3.56 -21.79
C ASN A 39 -0.43 -4.70 -21.75
N TYR A 40 -1.04 -4.99 -20.60
CA TYR A 40 -1.89 -6.18 -20.50
C TYR A 40 -3.25 -6.05 -21.20
N ALA A 41 -4.02 -5.00 -20.89
CA ALA A 41 -5.39 -4.82 -21.35
C ALA A 41 -5.53 -4.74 -22.88
N PRO A 42 -4.63 -4.06 -23.64
CA PRO A 42 -4.71 -4.02 -25.10
C PRO A 42 -4.55 -5.40 -25.75
N HIS A 43 -3.82 -6.32 -25.12
CA HIS A 43 -3.57 -7.66 -25.66
C HIS A 43 -4.68 -8.67 -25.35
N LEU A 44 -5.62 -8.35 -24.43
CA LEU A 44 -6.73 -9.24 -24.10
C LEU A 44 -7.63 -9.58 -25.30
N SER A 45 -7.85 -8.62 -26.20
CA SER A 45 -8.70 -8.83 -27.38
C SER A 45 -8.18 -9.95 -28.29
N TYR A 46 -6.87 -9.98 -28.55
CA TYR A 46 -6.23 -11.02 -29.37
C TYR A 46 -6.33 -12.40 -28.71
N ILE A 47 -6.10 -12.49 -27.40
CA ILE A 47 -6.28 -13.74 -26.66
C ILE A 47 -7.73 -14.22 -26.75
N ALA A 48 -8.69 -13.30 -26.79
CA ALA A 48 -10.12 -13.65 -26.84
C ALA A 48 -10.47 -14.34 -28.15
N ASP A 49 -9.90 -13.82 -29.24
CA ASP A 49 -10.18 -14.29 -30.58
C ASP A 49 -9.52 -15.64 -30.83
N ASP A 50 -8.28 -15.84 -30.38
CA ASP A 50 -7.61 -17.15 -30.43
C ASP A 50 -8.39 -18.19 -29.60
N MET A 51 -8.90 -17.80 -28.43
CA MET A 51 -9.69 -18.67 -27.57
C MET A 51 -11.13 -18.87 -28.04
N ARG A 52 -11.54 -18.31 -29.19
CA ARG A 52 -12.84 -18.57 -29.84
C ARG A 52 -12.72 -19.46 -31.07
N ALA A 53 -11.53 -19.97 -31.37
CA ALA A 53 -11.32 -20.86 -32.50
C ALA A 53 -12.33 -22.02 -32.47
N PRO A 54 -13.12 -22.21 -33.54
CA PRO A 54 -14.17 -23.22 -33.55
C PRO A 54 -13.56 -24.62 -33.49
N ILE A 55 -13.95 -25.39 -32.48
CA ILE A 55 -13.58 -26.79 -32.36
C ILE A 55 -14.53 -27.61 -33.26
N PRO A 56 -14.00 -28.46 -34.18
CA PRO A 56 -14.82 -29.31 -35.01
C PRO A 56 -15.64 -30.29 -34.16
N ASN A 57 -16.86 -30.61 -34.62
CA ASN A 57 -17.66 -31.65 -33.97
C ASN A 57 -16.92 -33.00 -34.10
N PRO A 58 -16.53 -33.67 -33.00
CA PRO A 58 -15.90 -34.99 -33.09
C PRO A 58 -16.87 -35.99 -33.71
N ALA A 59 -16.35 -36.90 -34.53
CA ALA A 59 -17.11 -38.09 -34.90
C ALA A 59 -17.31 -38.97 -33.66
N ASP A 60 -18.57 -39.33 -33.39
CA ASP A 60 -19.05 -40.09 -32.23
C ASP A 60 -18.41 -41.49 -32.13
N ALA A 61 -17.71 -41.92 -33.19
CA ALA A 61 -17.03 -43.21 -33.30
C ALA A 61 -15.81 -43.36 -32.38
N PHE A 62 -15.27 -42.27 -31.82
CA PHE A 62 -14.09 -42.28 -30.95
C PHE A 62 -14.37 -41.55 -29.63
N VAL A 63 -14.75 -42.32 -28.61
CA VAL A 63 -15.12 -41.77 -27.29
C VAL A 63 -13.96 -41.01 -26.63
N GLU A 64 -12.72 -41.44 -26.87
CA GLU A 64 -11.51 -40.79 -26.37
C GLU A 64 -11.32 -39.40 -26.98
N LEU A 65 -11.65 -39.24 -28.27
CA LEU A 65 -11.61 -37.94 -28.95
C LEU A 65 -12.67 -37.00 -28.40
N VAL A 66 -13.88 -37.51 -28.14
CA VAL A 66 -14.96 -36.73 -27.52
C VAL A 66 -14.54 -36.24 -26.12
N GLN A 67 -14.00 -37.13 -25.28
CA GLN A 67 -13.53 -36.78 -23.94
C GLN A 67 -12.37 -35.79 -23.98
N PHE A 68 -11.42 -35.97 -24.92
CA PHE A 68 -10.31 -35.05 -25.11
C PHE A 68 -10.80 -33.65 -25.49
N LEU A 69 -11.69 -33.52 -26.48
CA LEU A 69 -12.21 -32.22 -26.90
C LEU A 69 -13.03 -31.54 -25.79
N GLN A 70 -13.74 -32.32 -24.98
CA GLN A 70 -14.45 -31.78 -23.83
C GLN A 70 -13.49 -31.26 -22.75
N ALA A 71 -12.45 -32.03 -22.39
CA ALA A 71 -11.43 -31.58 -21.44
C ALA A 71 -10.65 -30.36 -21.97
N HIS A 72 -10.37 -30.32 -23.27
CA HIS A 72 -9.75 -29.19 -23.94
C HIS A 72 -10.61 -27.93 -23.82
N HIS A 73 -11.92 -28.03 -24.12
CA HIS A 73 -12.87 -26.91 -24.01
C HIS A 73 -12.98 -26.38 -22.57
N GLU A 74 -13.04 -27.26 -21.58
CA GLU A 74 -13.09 -26.84 -20.18
C GLU A 74 -11.79 -26.15 -19.73
N THR A 75 -10.64 -26.63 -20.20
CA THR A 75 -9.35 -25.98 -19.96
C THR A 75 -9.30 -24.61 -20.64
N GLN A 76 -9.77 -24.52 -21.89
CA GLN A 76 -9.85 -23.28 -22.65
C GLN A 76 -10.70 -22.24 -21.91
N LYS A 77 -11.88 -22.62 -21.41
CA LYS A 77 -12.71 -21.74 -20.56
C LYS A 77 -11.97 -21.28 -19.30
N ALA A 78 -11.36 -22.21 -18.57
CA ALA A 78 -10.65 -21.88 -17.33
C ALA A 78 -9.52 -20.88 -17.59
N THR A 79 -8.74 -21.06 -18.66
CA THR A 79 -7.67 -20.15 -19.06
C THR A 79 -8.22 -18.77 -19.43
N VAL A 80 -9.30 -18.69 -20.22
CA VAL A 80 -9.93 -17.39 -20.54
C VAL A 80 -10.37 -16.67 -19.27
N THR A 81 -11.08 -17.34 -18.37
CA THR A 81 -11.54 -16.72 -17.12
C THR A 81 -10.37 -16.15 -16.32
N MET A 82 -9.28 -16.92 -16.15
CA MET A 82 -8.10 -16.45 -15.41
C MET A 82 -7.45 -15.21 -16.06
N VAL A 83 -7.33 -15.21 -17.38
CA VAL A 83 -6.74 -14.08 -18.13
C VAL A 83 -7.63 -12.83 -18.01
N TRP A 84 -8.95 -12.98 -18.09
CA TRP A 84 -9.87 -11.84 -17.96
C TRP A 84 -9.91 -11.29 -16.55
N ASP A 85 -9.79 -12.15 -15.54
CA ASP A 85 -9.86 -11.74 -14.13
C ASP A 85 -8.57 -11.08 -13.61
N LEU A 86 -7.45 -11.22 -14.33
CA LEU A 86 -6.17 -10.67 -13.90
C LEU A 86 -6.19 -9.14 -13.85
N ALA A 87 -6.67 -8.46 -14.90
CA ALA A 87 -6.73 -7.01 -14.97
C ALA A 87 -7.54 -6.39 -13.80
N PRO A 88 -8.79 -6.80 -13.52
CA PRO A 88 -9.55 -6.25 -12.40
C PRO A 88 -8.98 -6.66 -11.04
N ALA A 89 -8.39 -7.85 -10.88
CA ALA A 89 -7.72 -8.24 -9.64
C ALA A 89 -6.51 -7.34 -9.33
N THR A 90 -5.68 -7.08 -10.34
CA THR A 90 -4.52 -6.21 -10.22
C THR A 90 -4.92 -4.75 -9.97
N GLY A 91 -6.00 -4.27 -10.61
CA GLY A 91 -6.54 -2.93 -10.32
C GLY A 91 -7.03 -2.78 -8.87
N ARG A 92 -7.67 -3.82 -8.30
CA ARG A 92 -8.04 -3.82 -6.87
C ARG A 92 -6.82 -3.76 -5.95
N LEU A 93 -5.76 -4.49 -6.28
CA LEU A 93 -4.51 -4.48 -5.51
C LEU A 93 -3.82 -3.11 -5.56
N ALA A 94 -3.71 -2.51 -6.75
CA ALA A 94 -3.19 -1.16 -6.92
C ALA A 94 -4.02 -0.13 -6.14
N GLY A 95 -5.36 -0.21 -6.22
CA GLY A 95 -6.25 0.66 -5.45
C GLY A 95 -6.09 0.49 -3.94
N ALA A 96 -5.94 -0.73 -3.44
CA ALA A 96 -5.68 -0.99 -2.02
C ALA A 96 -4.33 -0.42 -1.57
N ALA A 97 -3.26 -0.62 -2.34
CA ALA A 97 -1.95 -0.05 -2.06
C ALA A 97 -1.99 1.49 -2.05
N GLY A 98 -2.72 2.11 -2.99
CA GLY A 98 -2.95 3.55 -3.03
C GLY A 98 -3.70 4.07 -1.79
N HIS A 99 -4.76 3.38 -1.36
CA HIS A 99 -5.49 3.75 -0.14
C HIS A 99 -4.61 3.66 1.11
N ILE A 100 -3.84 2.60 1.27
CA ILE A 100 -2.92 2.46 2.41
C ILE A 100 -1.87 3.57 2.35
N ALA A 101 -1.31 3.86 1.18
CA ALA A 101 -0.30 4.90 1.03
C ALA A 101 -0.85 6.31 1.33
N ALA A 102 -2.12 6.58 1.03
CA ALA A 102 -2.77 7.83 1.40
C ALA A 102 -2.96 7.93 2.93
N ALA A 103 -3.56 6.91 3.55
CA ALA A 103 -3.86 6.90 4.98
C ALA A 103 -2.62 7.06 5.86
N TYR A 104 -1.52 6.38 5.51
CA TYR A 104 -0.27 6.49 6.25
C TYR A 104 0.52 7.76 5.89
N GLY A 105 0.45 8.25 4.65
CA GLY A 105 1.11 9.49 4.25
C GLY A 105 0.60 10.71 5.03
N ASP A 106 -0.71 10.80 5.24
CA ASP A 106 -1.32 11.88 6.03
C ASP A 106 -0.87 11.83 7.51
N SER A 107 -0.72 10.63 8.05
CA SER A 107 -0.29 10.41 9.44
C SER A 107 1.18 10.78 9.67
N ASP A 108 2.06 10.46 8.71
CA ASP A 108 3.48 10.82 8.75
C ASP A 108 3.69 12.34 8.59
N ALA A 109 2.99 12.95 7.63
CA ALA A 109 3.01 14.40 7.44
C ALA A 109 2.53 15.14 8.71
N PHE A 110 1.46 14.69 9.35
CA PHE A 110 0.97 15.27 10.61
C PHE A 110 1.99 15.11 11.75
N SER A 111 2.62 13.95 11.87
CA SER A 111 3.64 13.70 12.89
C SER A 111 4.89 14.57 12.69
N SER A 112 5.34 14.73 11.43
CA SER A 112 6.49 15.57 11.08
C SER A 112 6.25 17.05 11.42
N ALA A 113 5.05 17.58 11.16
CA ALA A 113 4.69 18.95 11.51
C ALA A 113 4.72 19.18 13.02
N ARG A 114 4.19 18.23 13.81
CA ARG A 114 4.23 18.30 15.28
C ARG A 114 5.64 18.26 15.84
N ILE A 115 6.53 17.46 15.26
CA ILE A 115 7.94 17.42 15.66
C ILE A 115 8.60 18.76 15.34
N GLY A 116 8.36 19.33 14.15
CA GLY A 116 8.86 20.66 13.79
C GLY A 116 8.40 21.76 14.74
N ASP A 117 7.12 21.73 15.16
CA ASP A 117 6.60 22.66 16.16
C ASP A 117 7.32 22.53 17.51
N VAL A 118 7.62 21.30 17.95
CA VAL A 118 8.36 21.03 19.20
C VAL A 118 9.81 21.46 19.10
N GLU A 119 10.49 21.15 17.99
CA GLU A 119 11.87 21.58 17.73
C GLU A 119 11.96 23.11 17.70
N GLN A 120 11.00 23.77 17.06
CA GLN A 120 10.94 25.24 17.01
C GLN A 120 10.64 25.85 18.39
N ALA A 121 9.77 25.21 19.18
CA ALA A 121 9.51 25.62 20.56
C ALA A 121 10.73 25.44 21.48
N LEU A 122 11.53 24.39 21.25
CA LEU A 122 12.78 24.12 22.00
C LEU A 122 13.94 25.02 21.54
N ALA A 123 14.00 25.38 20.26
CA ALA A 123 15.01 26.27 19.70
C ALA A 123 14.75 27.75 20.01
N ALA A 124 13.52 28.11 20.39
CA ALA A 124 13.19 29.46 20.83
C ALA A 124 13.95 29.79 22.13
N PRO A 125 14.73 30.89 22.19
CA PRO A 125 15.40 31.29 23.42
C PRO A 125 14.35 31.52 24.52
N PRO A 126 14.64 31.14 25.78
CA PRO A 126 13.68 31.28 26.86
C PRO A 126 13.29 32.75 26.99
N VAL A 127 12.02 33.06 26.67
CA VAL A 127 11.44 34.35 27.00
C VAL A 127 11.30 34.35 28.51
N ALA A 128 12.26 34.94 29.20
CA ALA A 128 12.23 35.14 30.63
C ALA A 128 11.11 36.12 30.97
N THR A 129 9.88 35.64 31.06
CA THR A 129 8.87 36.32 31.88
C THR A 129 9.36 36.22 33.32
N ALA A 130 9.78 37.34 33.90
CA ALA A 130 10.15 37.44 35.30
C ALA A 130 8.99 36.94 36.17
N ARG A 131 9.03 35.65 36.53
CA ARG A 131 8.12 35.05 37.48
C ARG A 131 8.56 35.55 38.86
N PRO A 132 7.70 36.22 39.64
CA PRO A 132 8.04 36.58 41.01
C PRO A 132 8.44 35.31 41.76
N ALA A 133 9.64 35.28 42.33
CA ALA A 133 10.06 34.18 43.18
C ALA A 133 9.14 34.15 44.41
N PRO A 134 8.52 33.01 44.75
CA PRO A 134 7.75 32.92 45.99
C PRO A 134 8.68 33.21 47.18
N PRO A 135 8.27 34.04 48.14
CA PRO A 135 9.11 34.37 49.28
C PRO A 135 9.35 33.11 50.11
N LEU A 136 10.61 32.71 50.22
CA LEU A 136 11.05 31.69 51.17
C LEU A 136 11.24 32.38 52.53
N ALA A 137 10.43 32.01 53.51
CA ALA A 137 10.59 32.47 54.87
C ALA A 137 11.88 31.89 55.47
N ASP A 138 12.70 32.75 56.07
CA ASP A 138 13.92 32.35 56.76
C ASP A 138 13.57 31.58 58.05
N PRO A 139 13.92 30.29 58.17
CA PRO A 139 13.60 29.47 59.33
C PRO A 139 14.40 29.87 60.60
N THR A 140 15.32 30.83 60.50
CA THR A 140 16.11 31.33 61.64
C THR A 140 15.68 32.72 62.12
N ALA A 141 14.65 33.32 61.49
CA ALA A 141 14.10 34.58 61.93
C ALA A 141 13.49 34.44 63.34
N THR A 142 14.08 35.15 64.31
CA THR A 142 13.59 35.18 65.69
C THR A 142 12.34 36.07 65.74
N GLU A 143 11.16 35.48 65.92
CA GLU A 143 9.92 36.25 66.00
C GLU A 143 9.94 37.27 67.16
N PRO A 144 9.68 38.57 66.92
CA PRO A 144 9.30 39.48 67.97
C PRO A 144 7.78 39.37 68.15
N GLY A 145 7.36 38.56 69.12
CA GLY A 145 5.96 38.55 69.53
C GLY A 145 5.51 39.91 70.07
N ARG A 146 4.22 40.24 69.88
CA ARG A 146 3.44 40.90 70.93
C ARG A 146 1.94 40.73 70.74
N VAL A 147 1.35 40.07 71.72
CA VAL A 147 -0.09 40.01 72.05
C VAL A 147 -0.63 41.42 72.33
N VAL A 148 -1.81 41.75 71.80
CA VAL A 148 -2.78 42.65 72.45
C VAL A 148 -4.20 42.13 72.19
N LEU A 149 -4.85 41.62 73.24
CA LEU A 149 -6.30 41.63 73.44
C LEU A 149 -6.71 43.08 73.79
N PRO A 150 -7.87 43.59 73.33
CA PRO A 150 -9.19 43.16 73.79
C PRO A 150 -10.20 42.80 72.70
#